data_AF-F5BZC9-F1
#
_entry.id   AF-F5BZC9-F1
#
_cell.length_a   1.000
_cell.length_b   1.000
_cell.length_c   1.000
_cell.angle_alpha   90.00
_cell.angle_beta   90.00
_cell.angle_gamma   90.00
#
_symmetry.space_group_name_H-M   'P 1'
#
loop_
_entity.id
_entity.type
_entity.pdbx_description
1 polymer ?
#
loop_
_entity_poly.entity_id
_entity_poly.type
_entity_poly.pdbx_seq_one_letter_code
_entity_poly.pdbx_strand_id
1 'polypeptide(L)'
;SEELLAQLYVVEETPRRLGRGPVHALMVISVLSVVAFIATLLMRYNTFVTMSEDTQAKRSNYEVMIQRRDNLFGNLVKLTLNHAALEHSIFSHTSDKRTEGVEAGKGGPIGSALEQLMKQGGIGKLLGDIGGGKALLGADGGFGNALGRLMAVVEQYPTIQSVDTYKHMMTSLVEMEDRIATRREDYNAAASTYNIEITKWPWNYLAFITGFKRAEYFQEKPAGDTPIITPQLF
;
A
#
# COMPACT_ATOMS: atom_id res chain seq x y z
N SER A 1 62.71 -53.33 43.28
CA SER A 1 62.27 -53.12 41.88
C SER A 1 60.89 -53.72 41.62
N GLU A 2 60.48 -54.79 42.32
CA GLU A 2 59.16 -55.40 42.13
C GLU A 2 57.97 -54.60 42.70
N GLU A 3 58.12 -53.86 43.81
CA GLU A 3 57.04 -53.03 44.34
C GLU A 3 56.67 -51.84 43.44
N LEU A 4 57.63 -51.32 42.67
CA LEU A 4 57.38 -50.24 41.70
C LEU A 4 56.61 -50.74 40.46
N LEU A 5 56.74 -52.03 40.11
CA LEU A 5 55.98 -52.65 39.03
C LEU A 5 54.54 -52.96 39.45
N ALA A 6 54.31 -53.28 40.73
CA ALA A 6 52.96 -53.49 41.27
C ALA A 6 52.15 -52.18 41.36
N GLN A 7 52.79 -51.03 41.60
CA GLN A 7 52.13 -49.72 41.61
C GLN A 7 51.84 -49.16 40.21
N LEU A 8 52.57 -49.59 39.17
CA LEU A 8 52.23 -49.23 37.78
C LEU A 8 51.07 -50.07 37.21
N TYR A 9 50.68 -51.15 37.90
CA TYR A 9 49.52 -51.98 37.57
C TYR A 9 48.28 -51.59 38.41
N VAL A 10 48.15 -50.30 38.74
CA VAL A 10 46.88 -49.77 39.26
C VAL A 10 45.93 -49.64 38.07
N VAL A 11 45.22 -50.76 37.84
CA VAL A 11 43.84 -50.86 37.37
C VAL A 11 43.43 -49.73 36.41
N GLU A 12 43.58 -49.98 35.11
CA GLU A 12 42.77 -49.30 34.11
C GLU A 12 41.31 -49.47 34.53
N GLU A 13 40.65 -48.38 34.92
CA GLU A 13 39.21 -48.39 35.20
C GLU A 13 38.50 -48.83 33.92
N THR A 14 38.10 -50.11 33.86
CA THR A 14 37.29 -50.62 32.76
C THR A 14 36.08 -49.71 32.58
N PRO A 15 35.76 -49.22 31.37
CA PRO A 15 34.66 -48.29 31.19
C PRO A 15 33.40 -48.94 31.74
N ARG A 16 32.80 -48.31 32.76
CA ARG A 16 31.61 -48.79 33.45
C ARG A 16 30.52 -49.00 32.38
N ARG A 17 30.32 -50.24 31.95
CA ARG A 17 29.30 -50.59 30.96
C ARG A 17 27.96 -50.26 31.58
N LEU A 18 27.39 -49.12 31.18
CA LEU A 18 26.04 -48.73 31.57
C LEU A 18 25.12 -49.91 31.24
N GLY A 19 24.39 -50.42 32.24
CA GLY A 19 23.44 -51.51 32.01
C GLY A 19 22.46 -51.17 30.88
N ARG A 20 21.82 -52.17 30.27
CA ARG A 20 20.87 -51.94 29.16
C ARG A 20 19.72 -50.98 29.53
N GLY A 21 19.34 -50.92 30.81
CA GLY A 21 18.30 -50.04 31.35
C GLY A 21 18.52 -48.54 31.08
N PRO A 22 19.61 -47.92 31.56
CA PRO A 22 19.87 -46.49 31.32
C PRO A 22 20.07 -46.14 29.84
N VAL A 23 20.54 -47.07 28.99
CA VAL A 23 20.66 -46.83 27.55
C VAL A 23 19.30 -46.67 26.87
N HIS A 24 18.31 -47.52 27.22
CA HIS A 24 16.95 -47.38 26.72
C HIS A 24 16.28 -46.10 27.20
N ALA A 25 16.49 -45.70 28.45
CA ALA A 25 15.99 -44.43 28.98
C ALA A 25 16.55 -43.22 28.20
N LEU A 26 17.85 -43.21 27.91
CA LEU A 26 18.48 -42.16 27.10
C LEU A 26 17.96 -42.13 25.66
N MET A 27 17.73 -43.28 25.02
CA MET A 27 17.12 -43.35 23.69
C MET A 27 15.71 -42.77 23.69
N VAL A 28 14.88 -43.13 24.67
CA VAL A 28 13.50 -42.62 24.78
C VAL A 28 13.50 -41.10 24.99
N ILE A 29 14.36 -40.58 25.85
CA ILE A 29 14.50 -39.12 26.06
C ILE A 29 14.92 -38.43 24.76
N SER A 30 15.90 -38.97 24.03
CA SER A 30 16.33 -38.42 22.75
C SER A 30 15.19 -38.37 21.73
N VAL A 31 14.43 -39.47 21.59
CA VAL A 31 13.27 -39.52 20.69
C VAL A 31 12.21 -38.50 21.09
N LEU A 32 11.89 -38.38 22.39
CA LEU A 32 10.95 -37.40 22.89
C LEU A 32 11.41 -35.96 22.62
N SER A 33 12.69 -35.66 22.79
CA SER A 33 13.24 -34.34 22.46
C SER A 33 13.12 -34.01 20.98
N VAL A 34 13.33 -34.97 20.08
CA VAL A 34 13.15 -34.78 18.63
C VAL A 34 11.68 -34.53 18.29
N VAL A 35 10.76 -35.29 18.89
CA VAL A 35 9.31 -35.10 18.68
C VAL A 35 8.86 -33.72 19.19
N ALA A 36 9.33 -33.30 20.36
CA ALA A 36 9.05 -31.97 20.90
C ALA A 36 9.60 -30.85 20.01
N PHE A 37 10.80 -31.04 19.45
CA PHE A 37 11.40 -30.10 18.52
C PHE A 37 10.59 -29.96 17.22
N ILE A 38 10.16 -31.09 16.64
CA ILE A 38 9.30 -31.09 15.44
C ILE A 38 7.96 -30.43 15.73
N ALA A 39 7.33 -30.74 16.86
CA ALA A 39 6.07 -30.11 17.26
C ALA A 39 6.22 -28.57 17.36
N THR A 40 7.35 -28.10 17.91
CA THR A 40 7.65 -26.66 18.00
C THR A 40 7.82 -26.03 16.61
N LEU A 41 8.51 -26.71 15.67
CA LEU A 41 8.65 -26.23 14.30
C LEU A 41 7.29 -26.09 13.60
N LEU A 42 6.39 -27.06 13.76
CA LEU A 42 5.05 -27.01 13.18
C LEU A 42 4.22 -25.86 13.75
N MET A 43 4.29 -25.64 15.07
CA MET A 43 3.61 -24.51 15.71
C MET A 43 4.11 -23.16 15.16
N ARG A 44 5.44 -23.02 15.01
CA ARG A 44 6.06 -21.78 14.50
C ARG A 44 5.78 -21.55 13.02
N TYR A 45 5.75 -22.62 12.22
CA TYR A 45 5.32 -22.56 10.83
C TYR A 45 3.90 -21.98 10.71
N ASN A 46 2.96 -22.50 11.51
CA ASN A 46 1.58 -21.99 11.52
C ASN A 46 1.52 -20.52 11.94
N THR A 47 2.34 -20.09 12.90
CA THR A 47 2.44 -18.66 13.26
C THR A 47 2.92 -17.82 12.06
N PHE A 48 3.92 -18.29 11.32
CA PHE A 48 4.43 -17.57 10.15
C PHE A 48 3.39 -17.43 9.04
N VAL A 49 2.62 -18.49 8.77
CA VAL A 49 1.50 -18.44 7.83
C VAL A 49 0.47 -17.40 8.28
N THR A 50 0.04 -17.43 9.54
CA THR A 50 -0.94 -16.47 10.05
C THR A 50 -0.45 -15.03 9.93
N MET A 51 0.83 -14.77 10.22
CA MET A 51 1.40 -13.43 10.12
C MET A 51 1.60 -12.98 8.66
N SER A 52 1.94 -13.88 7.75
CA SER A 52 2.04 -13.56 6.33
C SER A 52 0.67 -13.23 5.74
N GLU A 53 -0.36 -14.00 6.10
CA GLU A 53 -1.74 -13.75 5.69
C GLU A 53 -2.28 -12.43 6.28
N ASP A 54 -2.01 -12.13 7.56
CA ASP A 54 -2.38 -10.83 8.17
C ASP A 54 -1.70 -9.65 7.45
N THR A 55 -0.40 -9.78 7.15
CA THR A 55 0.36 -8.76 6.42
C THR A 55 -0.19 -8.56 5.00
N GLN A 56 -0.55 -9.65 4.32
CA GLN A 56 -1.13 -9.59 2.98
C GLN A 56 -2.55 -8.99 3.00
N ALA A 57 -3.37 -9.33 4.00
CA ALA A 57 -4.69 -8.76 4.19
C ALA A 57 -4.62 -7.24 4.41
N LYS A 58 -3.69 -6.76 5.24
CA LYS A 58 -3.45 -5.32 5.45
C LYS A 58 -2.96 -4.62 4.19
N ARG A 59 -2.11 -5.27 3.40
CA ARG A 59 -1.69 -4.76 2.08
C ARG A 59 -2.88 -4.58 1.14
N SER A 60 -3.74 -5.60 1.06
CA SER A 60 -4.96 -5.54 0.26
C SER A 60 -5.90 -4.43 0.73
N ASN A 61 -6.03 -4.21 2.04
CA ASN A 61 -6.86 -3.13 2.58
C ASN A 61 -6.34 -1.74 2.17
N TYR A 62 -5.02 -1.54 2.18
CA TYR A 62 -4.39 -0.32 1.68
C TYR A 62 -4.64 -0.12 0.16
N GLU A 63 -4.45 -1.17 -0.65
CA GLU A 63 -4.66 -1.11 -2.11
C GLU A 63 -6.11 -0.75 -2.46
N VAL A 64 -7.10 -1.27 -1.73
CA VAL A 64 -8.51 -0.92 -1.91
C VAL A 64 -8.77 0.57 -1.62
N MET A 65 -8.09 1.16 -0.63
CA MET A 65 -8.27 2.59 -0.33
C MET A 65 -7.68 3.47 -1.43
N ILE A 66 -6.52 3.10 -2.00
CA ILE A 66 -5.96 3.77 -3.18
C ILE A 66 -6.94 3.74 -4.35
N GLN A 67 -7.49 2.56 -4.66
CA GLN A 67 -8.47 2.44 -5.75
C GLN A 67 -9.71 3.33 -5.52
N ARG A 68 -10.20 3.42 -4.28
CA ARG A 68 -11.34 4.28 -3.93
C ARG A 68 -11.01 5.76 -4.09
N ARG A 69 -9.83 6.20 -3.65
CA ARG A 69 -9.34 7.56 -3.87
C ARG A 69 -9.25 7.86 -5.36
N ASP A 70 -8.67 6.96 -6.15
CA ASP A 70 -8.50 7.15 -7.59
C ASP A 70 -9.86 7.27 -8.31
N ASN A 71 -10.84 6.47 -7.90
CA ASN A 71 -12.22 6.58 -8.40
C ASN A 71 -12.87 7.92 -8.03
N LEU A 72 -12.72 8.37 -6.77
CA LEU A 72 -13.23 9.67 -6.31
C LEU A 72 -12.57 10.82 -7.07
N PHE A 73 -11.26 10.76 -7.27
CA PHE A 73 -10.49 11.73 -8.03
C PHE A 73 -10.93 11.75 -9.49
N GLY A 74 -11.11 10.59 -10.12
CA GLY A 74 -11.65 10.49 -11.47
C GLY A 74 -13.03 11.12 -11.60
N ASN A 75 -13.90 10.95 -10.60
CA ASN A 75 -15.20 11.61 -10.56
C ASN A 75 -15.08 13.13 -10.36
N LEU A 76 -14.13 13.58 -9.53
CA LEU A 76 -13.86 15.00 -9.32
C LEU A 76 -13.42 15.68 -10.63
N VAL A 77 -12.48 15.06 -11.33
CA VAL A 77 -12.01 15.50 -12.65
C VAL A 77 -13.18 15.59 -13.62
N LYS A 78 -14.04 14.56 -13.70
CA LYS A 78 -15.23 14.60 -14.58
C LYS A 78 -16.17 15.76 -14.23
N LEU A 79 -16.42 16.01 -12.95
CA LEU A 79 -17.27 17.11 -12.50
C LEU A 79 -16.67 18.46 -12.92
N THR A 80 -15.39 18.68 -12.62
CA THR A 80 -14.67 19.91 -12.99
C THR A 80 -14.72 20.13 -14.50
N LEU A 81 -14.46 19.10 -15.29
CA LEU A 81 -14.45 19.22 -16.75
C LEU A 81 -15.83 19.47 -17.34
N ASN A 82 -16.88 18.84 -16.79
CA ASN A 82 -18.25 19.10 -17.22
C ASN A 82 -18.66 20.56 -16.95
N HIS A 83 -18.33 21.08 -15.76
CA HIS A 83 -18.60 22.49 -15.45
C HIS A 83 -17.78 23.45 -16.31
N ALA A 84 -16.50 23.19 -16.53
CA ALA A 84 -15.66 24.00 -17.40
C ALA A 84 -16.23 24.05 -18.84
N ALA A 85 -16.71 22.92 -19.37
CA ALA A 85 -17.37 22.85 -20.66
C ALA A 85 -18.71 23.61 -20.68
N LEU A 86 -19.49 23.52 -19.61
CA LEU A 86 -20.74 24.27 -19.45
C LEU A 86 -20.48 25.77 -19.46
N GLU A 87 -19.55 26.26 -18.63
CA GLU A 87 -19.16 27.67 -18.58
C GLU A 87 -18.69 28.16 -19.95
N HIS A 88 -17.79 27.43 -20.60
CA HIS A 88 -17.30 27.76 -21.94
C HIS A 88 -18.45 27.87 -22.95
N SER A 89 -19.41 26.94 -22.91
CA SER A 89 -20.58 26.99 -23.79
C SER A 89 -21.47 28.20 -23.52
N ILE A 90 -21.66 28.60 -22.26
CA ILE A 90 -22.44 29.80 -21.90
C ILE A 90 -21.72 31.07 -22.40
N PHE A 91 -20.40 31.14 -22.22
CA PHE A 91 -19.59 32.27 -22.71
C PHE A 91 -19.58 32.37 -24.23
N SER A 92 -19.45 31.24 -24.95
CA SER A 92 -19.49 31.27 -26.42
C SER A 92 -20.87 31.72 -26.93
N HIS A 93 -21.96 31.16 -26.38
CA HIS A 93 -23.32 31.53 -26.80
C HIS A 93 -23.69 32.99 -26.48
N THR A 94 -23.08 33.59 -25.45
CA THR A 94 -23.32 35.00 -25.09
C THR A 94 -22.39 35.95 -25.83
N SER A 95 -21.17 35.52 -26.18
CA SER A 95 -20.22 36.27 -26.99
C SER A 95 -20.67 36.35 -28.45
N ASP A 96 -21.06 35.22 -29.03
CA ASP A 96 -21.53 35.15 -30.42
C ASP A 96 -22.76 36.05 -30.64
N LYS A 97 -23.67 36.07 -29.67
CA LYS A 97 -24.85 36.97 -29.66
C LYS A 97 -24.54 38.46 -29.44
N ARG A 98 -23.30 38.82 -29.06
CA ARG A 98 -22.85 40.23 -28.99
C ARG A 98 -22.10 40.68 -30.23
N THR A 99 -21.43 39.77 -30.93
CA THR A 99 -20.77 40.06 -32.21
C THR A 99 -21.71 40.01 -33.41
N GLU A 100 -22.79 39.23 -33.33
CA GLU A 100 -23.88 39.25 -34.30
C GLU A 100 -25.10 39.95 -33.68
N GLY A 101 -25.25 41.24 -33.99
CA GLY A 101 -26.49 41.94 -33.71
C GLY A 101 -27.66 41.23 -34.40
N VAL A 102 -28.62 40.77 -33.60
CA VAL A 102 -29.94 40.29 -34.01
C VAL A 102 -29.91 39.10 -34.97
N GLU A 103 -29.82 37.88 -34.44
CA GLU A 103 -30.76 36.82 -34.80
C GLU A 103 -30.71 35.66 -33.78
N ALA A 104 -31.87 35.39 -33.19
CA ALA A 104 -32.04 34.40 -32.16
C ALA A 104 -32.29 33.01 -32.77
N GLY A 105 -31.70 32.00 -32.14
CA GLY A 105 -32.38 30.73 -31.92
C GLY A 105 -31.90 29.58 -32.80
N LYS A 106 -30.88 28.87 -32.32
CA LYS A 106 -30.81 27.39 -32.32
C LYS A 106 -29.73 26.99 -31.33
N GLY A 107 -30.16 26.43 -30.20
CA GLY A 107 -29.26 25.89 -29.19
C GLY A 107 -28.42 24.77 -29.81
N GLY A 108 -27.12 25.02 -29.93
CA GLY A 108 -26.15 23.99 -30.18
C GLY A 108 -25.99 23.14 -28.91
N PRO A 109 -26.14 21.82 -28.97
CA PRO A 109 -26.10 20.99 -27.79
C PRO A 109 -24.73 21.04 -27.12
N ILE A 110 -24.75 21.14 -25.79
CA ILE A 110 -23.62 21.12 -24.83
C ILE A 110 -22.58 20.02 -25.16
N GLY A 111 -22.97 18.96 -25.88
CA GLY A 111 -22.08 17.91 -26.36
C GLY A 111 -20.99 18.34 -27.35
N SER A 112 -21.19 19.36 -28.19
CA SER A 112 -20.17 19.79 -29.17
C SER A 112 -19.04 20.60 -28.53
N ALA A 113 -19.35 21.44 -27.53
CA ALA A 113 -18.35 22.16 -26.75
C ALA A 113 -17.48 21.18 -25.94
N LEU A 114 -18.11 20.16 -25.34
CA LEU A 114 -17.41 19.09 -24.64
C LEU A 114 -16.50 18.30 -25.61
N GLU A 115 -16.98 17.99 -26.81
CA GLU A 115 -16.17 17.28 -27.81
C GLU A 115 -15.03 18.14 -28.38
N GLN A 116 -15.24 19.45 -28.53
CA GLN A 116 -14.21 20.38 -28.98
C GLN A 116 -13.14 20.60 -27.90
N LEU A 117 -13.53 20.67 -26.62
CA LEU A 117 -12.61 20.69 -25.47
C LEU A 117 -11.87 19.36 -25.27
N MET A 118 -12.51 18.23 -25.57
CA MET A 118 -11.85 16.92 -25.60
C MET A 118 -10.85 16.79 -26.76
N LYS A 119 -11.17 17.33 -27.95
CA LYS A 119 -10.29 17.32 -29.14
C LYS A 119 -9.17 18.36 -29.06
N GLN A 120 -9.37 19.47 -28.36
CA GLN A 120 -8.38 20.52 -28.17
C GLN A 120 -7.39 20.16 -27.06
N GLY A 121 -6.72 19.01 -27.21
CA GLY A 121 -5.36 18.67 -26.72
C GLY A 121 -5.01 18.74 -25.23
N GLY A 122 -5.67 19.55 -24.41
CA GLY A 122 -5.35 19.76 -23.00
C GLY A 122 -6.13 18.83 -22.09
N ILE A 123 -7.46 18.79 -22.25
CA ILE A 123 -8.37 18.08 -21.35
C ILE A 123 -8.51 16.60 -21.72
N GLY A 124 -8.61 16.26 -23.00
CA GLY A 124 -8.62 14.87 -23.47
C GLY A 124 -7.29 14.14 -23.21
N LYS A 125 -6.17 14.89 -23.28
CA LYS A 125 -4.85 14.40 -22.86
C LYS A 125 -4.73 14.35 -21.34
N LEU A 126 -5.24 15.32 -20.57
CA LEU A 126 -5.30 15.23 -19.11
C LEU A 126 -6.12 14.03 -18.67
N LEU A 127 -7.27 13.75 -19.30
CA LEU A 127 -8.08 12.56 -19.08
C LEU A 127 -7.40 11.28 -19.59
N GLY A 128 -6.57 11.35 -20.64
CA GLY A 128 -5.72 10.23 -21.06
C GLY A 128 -4.59 9.95 -20.07
N ASP A 129 -3.99 11.00 -19.50
CA ASP A 129 -2.89 10.92 -18.54
C ASP A 129 -3.39 10.62 -17.11
N ILE A 130 -4.61 11.06 -16.76
CA ILE A 130 -5.25 10.86 -15.46
C ILE A 130 -6.20 9.66 -15.48
N GLY A 131 -7.06 9.52 -16.49
CA GLY A 131 -8.06 8.45 -16.61
C GLY A 131 -7.64 7.27 -17.51
N GLY A 132 -6.59 7.42 -18.31
CA GLY A 132 -6.09 6.38 -19.21
C GLY A 132 -5.10 5.44 -18.56
N GLY A 133 -5.54 4.67 -17.56
CA GLY A 133 -4.91 3.40 -17.18
C GLY A 133 -3.52 3.47 -16.53
N LYS A 134 -3.37 2.71 -15.43
CA LYS A 134 -2.10 2.41 -14.73
C LYS A 134 -1.38 3.57 -14.02
N ALA A 135 -1.47 4.82 -14.47
CA ALA A 135 -0.74 5.95 -13.87
C ALA A 135 -1.28 6.38 -12.48
N LEU A 136 -2.60 6.29 -12.26
CA LEU A 136 -3.21 6.49 -10.94
C LEU A 136 -2.91 5.31 -9.99
N LEU A 137 -2.88 4.09 -10.54
CA LEU A 137 -2.74 2.84 -9.77
C LEU A 137 -1.31 2.52 -9.34
N GLY A 138 -0.31 3.25 -9.85
CA GLY A 138 1.08 2.76 -9.94
C GLY A 138 2.06 3.30 -8.90
N ALA A 139 1.85 4.48 -8.32
CA ALA A 139 2.78 5.02 -7.34
C ALA A 139 2.14 6.20 -6.60
N ASP A 140 2.29 6.23 -5.28
CA ASP A 140 1.89 7.32 -4.37
C ASP A 140 2.37 8.73 -4.82
N GLY A 141 3.31 8.82 -5.76
CA GLY A 141 3.80 10.09 -6.32
C GLY A 141 3.01 10.69 -7.48
N GLY A 142 2.08 9.95 -8.10
CA GLY A 142 1.31 10.43 -9.27
C GLY A 142 0.14 11.36 -8.90
N PHE A 143 -0.52 11.07 -7.78
CA PHE A 143 -1.75 11.76 -7.36
C PHE A 143 -1.52 13.26 -7.11
N GLY A 144 -0.49 13.64 -6.34
CA GLY A 144 -0.22 15.05 -6.04
C GLY A 144 0.06 15.90 -7.28
N ASN A 145 0.76 15.34 -8.27
CA ASN A 145 1.01 16.02 -9.55
C ASN A 145 -0.28 16.19 -10.37
N ALA A 146 -1.15 15.19 -10.38
CA ALA A 146 -2.44 15.25 -11.06
C ALA A 146 -3.38 16.26 -10.38
N LEU A 147 -3.40 16.28 -9.05
CA LEU A 147 -4.19 17.23 -8.25
C LEU A 147 -3.71 18.67 -8.47
N GLY A 148 -2.40 18.92 -8.51
CA GLY A 148 -1.85 20.24 -8.82
C GLY A 148 -2.28 20.75 -10.20
N ARG A 149 -2.31 19.88 -11.21
CA ARG A 149 -2.85 20.22 -12.54
C ARG A 149 -4.35 20.49 -12.51
N LEU A 150 -5.11 19.71 -11.75
CA LEU A 150 -6.54 19.93 -11.59
C LEU A 150 -6.81 21.28 -10.92
N MET A 151 -6.05 21.65 -9.89
CA MET A 151 -6.18 22.94 -9.22
C MET A 151 -5.90 24.10 -10.17
N ALA A 152 -4.88 24.00 -11.03
CA ALA A 152 -4.61 25.00 -12.05
C ALA A 152 -5.78 25.19 -13.03
N VAL A 153 -6.53 24.13 -13.36
CA VAL A 153 -7.76 24.23 -14.16
C VAL A 153 -8.88 24.90 -13.35
N VAL A 154 -9.06 24.51 -12.09
CA VAL A 154 -10.09 25.07 -11.21
C VAL A 154 -9.86 26.57 -10.94
N GLU A 155 -8.62 27.04 -10.93
CA GLU A 155 -8.30 28.48 -10.85
C GLU A 155 -8.80 29.28 -12.07
N GLN A 156 -8.86 28.64 -13.25
CA GLN A 156 -9.38 29.29 -14.48
C GLN A 156 -10.90 29.36 -14.51
N TYR A 157 -11.58 28.52 -13.72
CA TYR A 157 -13.05 28.37 -13.70
C TYR A 157 -13.59 28.56 -12.27
N PRO A 158 -13.72 29.81 -11.79
CA PRO A 158 -14.04 30.10 -10.39
C PRO A 158 -15.43 29.62 -9.96
N THR A 159 -16.36 29.38 -10.90
CA THR A 159 -17.71 28.92 -10.52
C THR A 159 -17.74 27.48 -10.03
N ILE A 160 -16.69 26.68 -10.32
CA ILE A 160 -16.58 25.29 -9.85
C ILE A 160 -16.22 25.24 -8.37
N GLN A 161 -15.41 26.20 -7.90
CA GLN A 161 -14.96 26.28 -6.51
C GLN A 161 -16.13 26.49 -5.53
N SER A 162 -17.22 27.09 -5.99
CA SER A 162 -18.41 27.34 -5.19
C SER A 162 -19.41 26.19 -5.18
N VAL A 163 -19.23 25.15 -6.01
CA VAL A 163 -20.13 23.99 -6.07
C VAL A 163 -19.95 23.13 -4.83
N ASP A 164 -21.02 22.94 -4.05
CA ASP A 164 -20.98 22.14 -2.81
C ASP A 164 -20.51 20.70 -3.05
N THR A 165 -20.91 20.09 -4.18
CA THR A 165 -20.46 18.75 -4.58
C THR A 165 -18.94 18.70 -4.78
N TYR A 166 -18.33 19.74 -5.36
CA TYR A 166 -16.89 19.81 -5.54
C TYR A 166 -16.17 19.87 -4.19
N LYS A 167 -16.63 20.76 -3.29
CA LYS A 167 -16.09 20.89 -1.92
C LYS A 167 -16.19 19.57 -1.15
N HIS A 168 -17.35 18.92 -1.19
CA HIS A 168 -17.56 17.63 -0.53
C HIS A 168 -16.60 16.56 -1.05
N MET A 169 -16.40 16.47 -2.36
CA MET A 169 -15.48 15.51 -2.96
C MET A 169 -14.02 15.81 -2.60
N MET A 170 -13.64 17.08 -2.54
CA MET A 170 -12.30 17.49 -2.09
C MET A 170 -12.06 17.11 -0.63
N THR A 171 -13.02 17.40 0.26
CA THR A 171 -12.97 16.96 1.66
C THR A 171 -12.88 15.43 1.76
N SER A 172 -13.70 14.70 0.99
CA SER A 172 -13.67 13.24 0.95
C SER A 172 -12.32 12.68 0.47
N LEU A 173 -11.65 13.37 -0.45
CA LEU A 173 -10.31 12.99 -0.91
C LEU A 173 -9.27 13.20 0.19
N VAL A 174 -9.32 14.31 0.92
CA VAL A 174 -8.42 14.57 2.07
C VAL A 174 -8.64 13.51 3.16
N GLU A 175 -9.89 13.19 3.49
CA GLU A 175 -10.22 12.12 4.43
C GLU A 175 -9.72 10.74 3.95
N MET A 176 -9.75 10.48 2.64
CA MET A 176 -9.18 9.25 2.07
C MET A 176 -7.67 9.20 2.18
N GLU A 177 -6.98 10.32 1.98
CA GLU A 177 -5.52 10.39 2.16
C GLU A 177 -5.11 10.09 3.62
N ASP A 178 -5.83 10.63 4.60
CA ASP A 178 -5.60 10.30 6.02
C ASP A 178 -5.83 8.81 6.32
N ARG A 179 -6.90 8.23 5.76
CA ARG A 179 -7.16 6.78 5.85
C ARG A 179 -6.08 5.96 5.16
N ILE A 180 -5.59 6.37 3.99
CA ILE A 180 -4.50 5.70 3.27
C ILE A 180 -3.21 5.74 4.10
N ALA A 181 -2.88 6.89 4.70
CA ALA A 181 -1.74 7.04 5.59
C ALA A 181 -1.83 6.05 6.78
N THR A 182 -2.99 6.01 7.44
CA THR A 182 -3.24 5.05 8.53
C THR A 182 -3.11 3.59 8.07
N ARG A 183 -3.66 3.23 6.90
CA ARG A 183 -3.54 1.86 6.36
C ARG A 183 -2.10 1.49 6.00
N ARG A 184 -1.31 2.46 5.54
CA ARG A 184 0.11 2.28 5.26
C ARG A 184 0.87 2.00 6.55
N GLU A 185 0.60 2.74 7.61
CA GLU A 185 1.18 2.51 8.94
C GLU A 185 0.77 1.14 9.50
N ASP A 186 -0.51 0.77 9.43
CA ASP A 186 -1.03 -0.55 9.84
C ASP A 186 -0.28 -1.69 9.14
N TYR A 187 -0.07 -1.56 7.82
CA TYR A 187 0.67 -2.53 7.03
C TYR A 187 2.15 -2.56 7.44
N ASN A 188 2.82 -1.41 7.53
CA ASN A 188 4.22 -1.34 7.89
C ASN A 188 4.48 -1.93 9.29
N ALA A 189 3.57 -1.72 10.25
CA ALA A 189 3.62 -2.32 11.57
C ALA A 189 3.49 -3.86 11.53
N ALA A 190 2.57 -4.39 10.72
CA ALA A 190 2.40 -5.83 10.53
C ALA A 190 3.60 -6.46 9.82
N ALA A 191 4.05 -5.85 8.72
CA ALA A 191 5.24 -6.24 7.96
C ALA A 191 6.49 -6.24 8.84
N SER A 192 6.63 -5.24 9.73
CA SER A 192 7.75 -5.16 10.68
C SER A 192 7.72 -6.32 11.66
N THR A 193 6.58 -6.58 12.27
CA THR A 193 6.40 -7.69 13.22
C THR A 193 6.68 -9.03 12.55
N TYR A 194 6.13 -9.26 11.35
CA TYR A 194 6.37 -10.46 10.55
C TYR A 194 7.86 -10.60 10.18
N ASN A 195 8.49 -9.54 9.67
CA ASN A 195 9.90 -9.53 9.30
C ASN A 195 10.83 -9.84 10.48
N ILE A 196 10.53 -9.28 11.66
CA ILE A 196 11.27 -9.55 12.89
C ILE A 196 11.15 -11.04 13.25
N GLU A 197 9.94 -11.60 13.22
CA GLU A 197 9.71 -13.01 13.57
C GLU A 197 10.43 -13.99 12.65
N ILE A 198 10.42 -13.76 11.33
CA ILE A 198 11.12 -14.64 10.38
C ILE A 198 12.64 -14.46 10.41
N THR A 199 13.17 -13.35 10.91
CA THR A 199 14.63 -13.09 10.97
C THR A 199 15.26 -13.61 12.27
N LYS A 200 14.47 -13.91 13.31
CA LYS A 200 14.96 -14.44 14.59
C LYS A 200 15.61 -15.81 14.43
N TRP A 201 16.80 -16.03 14.99
CA TRP A 201 17.38 -17.37 15.14
C TRP A 201 16.65 -18.14 16.26
N PRO A 202 16.32 -19.44 16.11
CA PRO A 202 16.64 -20.36 15.01
C PRO A 202 15.64 -20.32 13.84
N TRP A 203 14.56 -19.56 13.95
CA TRP A 203 13.45 -19.58 12.99
C TRP A 203 13.80 -19.05 11.60
N ASN A 204 14.83 -18.21 11.46
CA ASN A 204 15.36 -17.77 10.17
C ASN A 204 15.76 -18.94 9.26
N TYR A 205 16.27 -20.02 9.85
CA TYR A 205 16.59 -21.22 9.10
C TYR A 205 15.33 -21.93 8.60
N LEU A 206 14.28 -22.00 9.43
CA LEU A 206 12.99 -22.53 9.03
C LEU A 206 12.39 -21.70 7.88
N ALA A 207 12.41 -20.37 8.01
CA ALA A 207 11.91 -19.45 6.98
C ALA A 207 12.66 -19.60 5.65
N PHE A 208 13.98 -19.79 5.70
CA PHE A 208 14.80 -20.05 4.50
C PHE A 208 14.39 -21.34 3.78
N ILE A 209 14.16 -22.44 4.52
CA ILE A 209 13.76 -23.73 3.93
C ILE A 209 12.33 -23.69 3.39
N THR A 210 11.40 -23.06 4.11
CA THR A 210 9.98 -23.01 3.72
C THR A 210 9.67 -21.92 2.71
N GLY A 211 10.62 -21.00 2.45
CA GLY A 211 10.48 -19.95 1.44
C GLY A 211 9.72 -18.70 1.92
N PHE A 212 9.53 -18.51 3.23
CA PHE A 212 8.94 -17.27 3.75
C PHE A 212 9.89 -16.11 3.49
N LYS A 213 9.44 -15.16 2.67
CA LYS A 213 10.19 -13.94 2.33
C LYS A 213 9.78 -12.80 3.23
N ARG A 214 10.70 -11.85 3.42
CA ARG A 214 10.43 -10.59 4.09
C ARG A 214 9.41 -9.77 3.29
N ALA A 215 8.47 -9.17 4.00
CA ALA A 215 7.57 -8.18 3.45
C ALA A 215 8.32 -6.86 3.23
N GLU A 216 8.07 -6.21 2.09
CA GLU A 216 8.59 -4.88 1.80
C GLU A 216 7.81 -3.83 2.59
N TYR A 217 8.49 -2.78 3.06
CA TYR A 217 7.80 -1.65 3.65
C TYR A 217 7.32 -0.69 2.56
N PHE A 218 6.15 -0.08 2.76
CA PHE A 218 5.81 1.10 1.99
C PHE A 218 6.73 2.25 2.44
N GLN A 219 7.44 2.86 1.48
CA GLN A 219 8.36 3.95 1.75
C GLN A 219 7.59 5.14 2.32
N GLU A 220 7.87 5.48 3.57
CA GLU A 220 7.55 6.81 4.09
C GLU A 220 8.50 7.78 3.39
N LYS A 221 7.96 8.63 2.52
CA LYS A 221 8.69 9.84 2.15
C LYS A 221 9.02 10.53 3.48
N PRO A 222 10.29 10.82 3.79
CA PRO A 222 10.64 11.48 5.04
C PRO A 222 9.81 12.75 5.17
N ALA A 223 9.27 13.00 6.36
CA ALA A 223 8.33 14.06 6.69
C ALA A 223 8.86 15.51 6.49
N GLY A 224 9.93 15.69 5.71
CA GLY A 224 10.59 16.97 5.49
C GLY A 224 10.09 17.77 4.28
N ASP A 225 9.43 17.17 3.29
CA ASP A 225 9.17 17.84 1.99
C ASP A 225 7.75 17.70 1.42
N THR A 226 6.83 17.03 2.12
CA THR A 226 5.42 17.04 1.72
C THR A 226 4.72 18.18 2.45
N PRO A 227 4.26 19.25 1.75
CA PRO A 227 3.45 20.26 2.38
C PRO A 227 2.25 19.57 3.01
N ILE A 228 2.13 19.71 4.33
CA ILE A 228 0.92 19.37 5.07
C ILE A 228 -0.17 20.18 4.38
N ILE A 229 -1.06 19.51 3.64
CA ILE A 229 -2.31 20.12 3.21
C ILE A 229 -3.13 20.23 4.49
N THR A 230 -2.80 21.23 5.31
CA THR A 230 -3.64 21.63 6.41
C THR A 230 -4.97 22.09 5.81
N PRO A 231 -6.11 21.81 6.46
CA PRO A 231 -7.41 22.35 6.06
C PRO A 231 -7.51 23.90 6.12
N GLN A 232 -6.40 24.63 6.18
CA GLN A 232 -6.33 26.07 6.47
C GLN A 232 -6.36 26.94 5.20
N LEU A 233 -6.77 26.39 4.06
CA LEU A 233 -6.89 27.13 2.80
C LEU A 233 -8.18 26.77 2.07
N PHE A 234 -9.32 26.89 2.76
CA PHE A 234 -10.62 27.29 2.20
C PHE A 234 -11.47 27.95 3.29
#